data_AF-A0AA45WNU4-F1
#
_entry.id   AF-A0AA45WNU4-F1
#
_cell.length_a   1.000
_cell.length_b   1.000
_cell.length_c   1.000
_cell.angle_alpha   90.00
_cell.angle_beta   90.00
_cell.angle_gamma   90.00
#
_symmetry.space_group_name_H-M   'P 1'
#
loop_
_entity.id
_entity.type
_entity.pdbx_description
1 polymer ?
#
loop_
_entity_poly.entity_id
_entity_poly.type
_entity_poly.pdbx_seq_one_letter_code
_entity_poly.pdbx_strand_id
1 'polypeptide(L)' 'MLKQDLELQFKTIKFVCKCGNTITETLLVWNKTGFLDIKCPVCNLRITKTIDFDDLDGFDYKITLE' A
#
# COMPACT_ATOMS: atom_id res chain seq x y z
N MET A 1 32.51 2.33 -3.95
CA MET A 1 31.12 2.18 -4.44
C MET A 1 30.25 1.88 -3.24
N LEU A 2 29.34 2.79 -2.88
CA LEU A 2 28.30 2.52 -1.88
C LEU A 2 27.36 1.47 -2.49
N LYS A 3 27.43 0.22 -1.99
CA LYS A 3 26.34 -0.73 -2.21
C LYS A 3 25.15 -0.14 -1.46
N GLN A 4 24.20 0.46 -2.18
CA GLN A 4 22.88 0.68 -1.62
C GLN A 4 22.30 -0.72 -1.40
N ASP A 5 22.23 -1.15 -0.16
CA ASP A 5 21.53 -2.38 0.19
C ASP A 5 20.08 -2.21 -0.27
N LEU A 6 19.65 -3.03 -1.24
CA LEU A 6 18.25 -3.04 -1.67
C LEU A 6 17.41 -3.57 -0.52
N GLU A 7 16.79 -2.66 0.23
CA GLU A 7 15.80 -3.02 1.23
C GLU A 7 14.49 -3.39 0.53
N LEU A 8 14.33 -4.69 0.29
CA LEU A 8 13.11 -5.29 -0.22
C LEU A 8 12.34 -5.89 0.96
N GLN A 9 11.11 -5.43 1.19
CA GLN A 9 10.26 -5.88 2.30
C GLN A 9 8.85 -6.18 1.81
N PHE A 10 8.17 -7.12 2.47
CA PHE A 10 6.73 -7.29 2.30
C PHE A 10 6.02 -6.58 3.46
N LYS A 11 5.14 -5.64 3.15
CA LYS A 11 4.31 -4.95 4.14
C LYS A 11 2.84 -5.20 3.87
N THR A 12 2.12 -5.63 4.90
CA THR A 12 0.65 -5.73 4.85
C THR A 12 0.06 -4.38 5.22
N ILE A 13 -0.84 -3.89 4.38
CA ILE A 13 -1.55 -2.64 4.60
C ILE A 13 -3.06 -2.90 4.63
N LYS A 14 -3.78 -2.02 5.32
CA LYS A 14 -5.24 -1.95 5.22
C LYS A 14 -5.62 -0.62 4.55
N PHE A 15 -6.72 -0.60 3.83
CA PHE A 15 -7.26 0.64 3.30
C PHE A 15 -8.76 0.53 3.16
N VAL A 16 -9.42 1.68 3.17
CA VAL A 16 -10.87 1.75 3.04
C VAL A 16 -11.19 2.28 1.65
N CYS A 17 -11.84 1.45 0.86
CA CYS A 17 -12.39 1.86 -0.42
C CYS A 17 -13.50 2.91 -0.20
N LYS A 18 -13.75 3.77 -1.18
CA LYS A 18 -14.83 4.77 -1.15
C LYS A 18 -16.21 4.19 -0.82
N CYS A 19 -16.46 2.93 -1.18
CA CYS A 19 -17.72 2.25 -0.86
C CYS A 19 -17.82 1.81 0.61
N GLY A 20 -16.84 2.12 1.46
CA GLY A 20 -16.78 1.74 2.87
C GLY A 20 -16.16 0.36 3.14
N ASN A 21 -15.84 -0.42 2.10
CA ASN A 21 -15.23 -1.73 2.28
C ASN A 21 -13.75 -1.60 2.67
N THR A 22 -13.36 -2.29 3.75
CA THR A 22 -11.94 -2.43 4.14
C THR A 22 -11.29 -3.53 3.33
N ILE A 23 -10.12 -3.26 2.78
CA ILE A 23 -9.32 -4.19 2.00
C ILE A 23 -7.97 -4.33 2.68
N THR A 24 -7.46 -5.56 2.76
CA THR A 24 -6.14 -5.87 3.31
C THR A 24 -5.30 -6.46 2.18
N GLU A 25 -4.12 -5.90 1.92
CA GLU A 25 -3.23 -6.36 0.86
C GLU A 25 -1.79 -6.38 1.34
N THR A 26 -1.00 -7.32 0.80
CA THR A 26 0.44 -7.38 1.04
C THR A 26 1.18 -6.81 -0.17
N LEU A 27 1.95 -5.76 0.06
CA LEU A 27 2.72 -5.06 -0.96
C LEU A 27 4.20 -5.42 -0.87
N LEU A 28 4.82 -5.56 -2.04
CA LEU A 28 6.27 -5.50 -2.15
C LEU A 28 6.70 -4.05 -2.05
N VAL A 29 7.57 -3.77 -1.08
CA VAL A 29 8.12 -2.44 -0.81
C VAL A 29 9.59 -2.47 -1.16
N TRP A 30 10.00 -1.57 -2.05
CA TRP A 30 11.38 -1.38 -2.45
C TRP A 30 11.78 0.06 -2.18
N ASN A 31 12.89 0.28 -1.46
CA ASN A 31 13.34 1.63 -1.07
C ASN A 31 12.19 2.43 -0.46
N LYS A 32 11.44 1.78 0.45
CA LYS A 32 10.30 2.36 1.17
C LYS A 32 9.11 2.77 0.29
N THR A 33 9.12 2.46 -1.00
CA THR A 33 7.99 2.70 -1.90
C THR A 33 7.30 1.39 -2.23
N GLY A 34 5.97 1.35 -2.13
CA GLY A 34 5.14 0.24 -2.61
C GLY A 34 4.14 0.70 -3.66
N PHE A 35 3.71 -0.22 -4.52
CA PHE A 35 2.70 0.04 -5.54
C PHE A 35 1.50 -0.88 -5.35
N LEU A 36 0.31 -0.28 -5.26
CA LEU A 36 -0.97 -0.97 -5.15
C LEU A 36 -1.70 -0.84 -6.49
N ASP A 37 -2.14 -1.96 -7.07
CA ASP A 37 -3.07 -2.01 -8.19
C ASP A 37 -4.04 -3.17 -8.01
N ILE A 38 -5.22 -2.88 -7.48
CA ILE A 38 -6.25 -3.88 -7.19
C ILE A 38 -7.63 -3.42 -7.63
N LYS A 39 -8.61 -4.32 -7.57
CA LYS A 39 -10.04 -3.97 -7.69
C LYS A 39 -10.74 -4.24 -6.37
N CYS A 40 -11.56 -3.31 -5.94
CA CYS A 40 -12.42 -3.53 -4.78
C CYS A 40 -13.39 -4.69 -5.08
N PRO A 41 -13.47 -5.73 -4.23
CA PRO A 41 -14.35 -6.87 -4.48
C PRO A 41 -15.84 -6.53 -4.36
N VAL A 42 -16.19 -5.40 -3.75
CA VAL A 42 -17.57 -4.98 -3.51
C VAL A 42 -18.10 -4.07 -4.62
N CYS A 43 -17.42 -2.96 -4.91
CA CYS A 43 -17.88 -1.98 -5.91
C CYS A 43 -17.16 -2.07 -7.27
N ASN A 44 -16.22 -3.01 -7.41
CA ASN A 44 -15.41 -3.22 -8.60
C ASN A 44 -14.57 -2.00 -9.05
N LEU A 45 -14.45 -0.98 -8.19
CA LEU A 45 -13.60 0.18 -8.42
C LEU A 45 -12.14 -0.27 -8.46
N ARG A 46 -11.41 0.13 -9.50
CA ARG A 46 -9.96 -0.06 -9.59
C ARG A 46 -9.26 0.98 -8.72
N ILE A 47 -8.28 0.52 -7.95
CA ILE A 47 -7.53 1.31 -6.99
C ILE A 47 -6.07 1.15 -7.38
N THR A 48 -5.47 2.24 -7.83
CA THR A 48 -4.06 2.29 -8.23
C THR A 48 -3.38 3.41 -7.47
N LYS A 49 -2.38 3.09 -6.64
CA LYS A 49 -1.70 4.08 -5.79
C LYS A 49 -0.26 3.68 -5.51
N THR A 50 0.64 4.65 -5.63
CA THR A 50 2.00 4.57 -5.09
C THR A 50 1.96 5.04 -3.64
N ILE A 51 2.63 4.29 -2.75
CA ILE A 51 2.66 4.54 -1.32
C ILE A 51 4.12 4.72 -0.92
N ASP A 52 4.44 5.89 -0.38
CA ASP A 52 5.69 6.12 0.34
C ASP A 52 5.50 5.70 1.79
N PHE A 53 6.33 4.80 2.27
CA PHE A 53 6.29 4.27 3.63
C PHE A 53 7.12 5.10 4.63
N ASP A 54 7.85 6.12 4.19
CA ASP A 54 8.46 7.10 5.11
C ASP A 54 7.40 8.02 5.75
N ASP A 55 6.31 8.32 5.04
CA ASP A 55 5.20 9.16 5.54
C ASP A 55 4.22 8.40 6.46
N LEU A 56 4.55 7.15 6.78
CA LEU A 56 3.66 6.14 7.29
C LEU A 56 4.28 5.53 8.56
N ASP A 57 4.26 6.27 9.66
CA ASP A 57 4.65 5.77 10.98
C ASP A 57 3.58 4.80 11.54
N GLY A 58 3.93 3.53 11.76
CA GLY A 58 3.13 2.55 12.52
C GLY A 58 2.35 1.50 11.69
N PHE A 59 2.18 0.31 12.26
CA PHE A 59 1.82 -0.94 11.54
C PHE A 59 0.38 -1.09 11.01
N ASP A 60 -0.49 -0.09 11.15
CA ASP A 60 -1.86 -0.15 10.62
C ASP A 60 -2.19 1.14 9.86
N TYR A 61 -1.93 1.13 8.56
CA TYR A 61 -2.32 2.23 7.68
C TYR A 61 -3.81 2.12 7.37
N LYS A 62 -4.51 3.24 7.41
CA LYS A 62 -5.88 3.37 6.89
C LYS A 62 -5.84 4.43 5.80
N ILE A 63 -5.62 3.99 4.56
CA ILE A 63 -5.65 4.90 3.42
C ILE A 63 -7.11 5.06 2.99
N THR A 64 -7.62 6.29 3.05
CA THR A 64 -8.88 6.66 2.38
C THR A 64 -8.52 7.11 0.96
N LEU A 65 -9.19 6.54 -0.03
CA LEU A 65 -8.98 6.90 -1.43
C LEU A 65 -10.01 7.96 -1.80
N GLU A 66 -9.56 9.20 -2.06
CA GLU A 66 -10.39 10.34 -2.46
C GLU A 66 -10.83 10.32 -3.92
#